data_AF-A0A0K8VRL4-F1
#
_entry.id   AF-A0A0K8VRL4-F1
#
_cell.length_a   1.000
_cell.length_b   1.000
_cell.length_c   1.000
_cell.angle_alpha   90.00
_cell.angle_beta   90.00
_cell.angle_gamma   90.00
#
_symmetry.space_group_name_H-M   'P 1'
#
loop_
_entity.id
_entity.type
_entity.pdbx_description
1 polymer ?
#
loop_
_entity_poly.entity_id
_entity_poly.type
_entity_poly.pdbx_seq_one_letter_code
_entity_poly.pdbx_strand_id
1 'polypeptide(L)'
;MDLPSLAIISVLVCLNAFQVHSDEVSAAEENNNLTLPYQIEPLPDSYAHLGEGPHWNIETQSLYYVSLDSGWILRYDYHEDTVYRSKVENLQFTSFIVPVEGQKDKFVVGSSRRVLVITWDGVSSTSKVDRVLFEVQQDEQYIVNRFNN
;
A
#
# COMPACT_ATOMS: atom_id res chain seq x y z
N MET A 1 -6.18 36.42 1.49
CA MET A 1 -5.40 35.30 2.05
C MET A 1 -6.28 34.08 1.90
N ASP A 2 -6.14 33.41 0.77
CA ASP A 2 -6.96 32.26 0.42
C ASP A 2 -6.36 31.00 1.05
N LEU A 3 -7.18 30.19 1.70
CA LEU A 3 -6.78 28.86 2.19
C LEU A 3 -6.46 27.96 1.00
N PRO A 4 -5.42 27.11 1.07
CA PRO A 4 -5.15 26.16 0.01
C PRO A 4 -6.25 25.09 0.00
N SER A 5 -6.73 24.82 -1.20
CA SER A 5 -7.65 23.72 -1.52
C SER A 5 -7.14 22.41 -0.91
N LEU A 6 -8.00 21.77 -0.11
CA LEU A 6 -7.78 20.45 0.44
C LEU A 6 -7.84 19.44 -0.73
N ALA A 7 -6.70 19.12 -1.33
CA ALA A 7 -6.60 18.06 -2.31
C ALA A 7 -6.81 16.72 -1.60
N ILE A 8 -8.04 16.21 -1.64
CA ILE A 8 -8.36 14.85 -1.24
C ILE A 8 -7.76 13.92 -2.29
N ILE A 9 -6.52 13.46 -2.07
CA ILE A 9 -5.95 12.36 -2.84
C ILE A 9 -6.60 11.07 -2.33
N SER A 10 -7.74 10.72 -2.93
CA SER A 10 -8.33 9.40 -2.77
C SER A 10 -7.46 8.41 -3.54
N VAL A 11 -6.70 7.57 -2.83
CA VAL A 11 -6.02 6.42 -3.43
C VAL A 11 -7.10 5.38 -3.76
N LEU A 12 -7.57 5.41 -4.99
CA LEU A 12 -8.53 4.44 -5.49
C LEU A 12 -7.79 3.10 -5.74
N VAL A 13 -7.78 2.23 -4.72
CA VAL A 13 -7.35 0.84 -4.87
C VAL A 13 -8.47 0.08 -5.57
N CYS A 14 -8.43 0.03 -6.90
CA CYS A 14 -9.40 -0.74 -7.69
C CYS A 14 -9.17 -2.25 -7.50
N LEU A 15 -9.98 -2.89 -6.65
CA LEU A 15 -10.31 -4.31 -6.81
C LEU A 15 -11.45 -4.42 -7.83
N ASN A 16 -11.25 -5.24 -8.86
CA ASN A 16 -12.20 -5.53 -9.93
C ASN A 16 -13.58 -5.96 -9.38
N ALA A 17 -14.63 -5.20 -9.70
CA ALA A 17 -15.93 -5.67 -10.18
C ALA A 17 -16.96 -4.54 -10.12
N PHE A 18 -17.30 -3.91 -11.26
CA PHE A 18 -18.65 -3.39 -11.44
C PHE A 18 -19.05 -3.52 -12.92
N GLN A 19 -20.00 -4.42 -13.14
CA GLN A 19 -20.66 -4.66 -14.41
C GLN A 19 -21.88 -3.75 -14.44
N VAL A 20 -21.84 -2.69 -15.25
CA VAL A 20 -22.97 -1.77 -15.39
C VAL A 20 -23.93 -2.34 -16.42
N HIS A 21 -25.12 -2.74 -15.97
CA HIS A 21 -26.26 -3.10 -16.82
C HIS A 21 -26.85 -1.80 -17.41
N SER A 22 -27.09 -1.77 -18.71
CA SER A 22 -27.73 -0.65 -19.40
C SER A 22 -29.19 -0.99 -19.69
N ASP A 23 -30.12 -0.28 -19.05
CA ASP A 23 -31.52 -0.24 -19.48
C ASP A 23 -31.78 1.10 -20.20
N GLU A 24 -32.40 1.03 -21.37
CA GLU A 24 -32.71 2.17 -22.24
C GLU A 24 -33.67 3.18 -21.58
N VAL A 25 -33.39 4.48 -21.74
CA VAL A 25 -34.32 5.56 -21.36
C VAL A 25 -34.60 6.45 -22.57
N SER A 26 -35.88 6.77 -22.78
CA SER A 26 -36.31 7.82 -23.70
C SER A 26 -36.83 9.06 -22.95
N ALA A 27 -36.53 10.22 -23.54
CA ALA A 27 -36.96 11.59 -23.25
C ALA A 27 -36.08 12.44 -22.28
N ALA A 28 -35.14 13.15 -22.93
CA ALA A 28 -34.60 14.49 -22.63
C ALA A 28 -34.19 14.84 -21.19
N GLU A 29 -32.95 14.47 -20.82
CA GLU A 29 -32.22 15.03 -19.68
C GLU A 29 -31.01 15.85 -20.17
N GLU A 30 -30.83 17.02 -19.57
CA GLU A 30 -29.68 17.89 -19.78
C GLU A 30 -28.45 17.24 -19.14
N ASN A 31 -27.71 16.49 -19.97
CA ASN A 31 -26.53 15.70 -19.58
C ASN A 31 -25.35 16.60 -19.18
N ASN A 32 -25.37 17.16 -17.97
CA ASN A 32 -24.15 17.63 -17.31
C ASN A 32 -23.37 16.42 -16.77
N ASN A 33 -22.92 15.57 -17.70
CA ASN A 33 -21.97 14.51 -17.43
C ASN A 33 -20.61 15.17 -17.14
N LEU A 34 -20.42 15.63 -15.90
CA LEU A 34 -19.17 16.16 -15.38
C LEU A 34 -18.18 15.02 -15.20
N THR A 35 -17.77 14.40 -16.32
CA THR A 35 -16.60 13.53 -16.35
C THR A 35 -15.39 14.46 -16.26
N LEU A 36 -14.93 14.73 -15.03
CA LEU A 36 -13.65 15.41 -14.83
C LEU A 36 -12.57 14.56 -15.52
N PRO A 37 -11.70 15.17 -16.35
CA PRO A 37 -10.60 14.43 -16.95
C PRO A 37 -9.68 13.94 -15.83
N TYR A 38 -9.37 12.65 -15.83
CA TYR A 38 -8.35 12.08 -14.97
C TYR A 38 -7.13 11.71 -15.82
N GLN A 39 -5.94 11.88 -15.24
CA GLN A 39 -4.67 11.47 -15.82
C GLN A 39 -4.15 10.27 -15.03
N ILE A 40 -3.71 9.23 -15.73
CA ILE A 40 -3.08 8.05 -15.13
C ILE A 40 -1.59 8.16 -15.41
N GLU A 41 -0.78 8.12 -14.36
CA GLU A 41 0.68 8.21 -14.45
C GLU A 41 1.32 7.04 -13.69
N PRO A 42 2.34 6.38 -14.26
CA PRO A 42 3.12 5.40 -13.53
C PRO A 42 4.04 6.10 -12.52
N LEU A 43 4.20 5.51 -11.34
CA LEU A 43 5.23 5.93 -10.40
C LEU A 43 6.62 5.47 -10.90
N PRO A 44 7.69 6.26 -10.66
CA PRO A 44 9.04 5.89 -11.08
C PRO A 44 9.54 4.67 -10.30
N ASP A 45 10.20 3.73 -10.99
CA ASP A 45 10.81 2.53 -10.40
C ASP A 45 9.90 1.75 -9.43
N SER A 46 8.59 1.79 -9.64
CA SER A 46 7.59 1.34 -8.67
C SER A 46 7.25 -0.14 -8.73
N TYR A 47 7.96 -0.91 -9.55
CA TYR A 47 7.63 -2.31 -9.81
C TYR A 47 7.65 -3.16 -8.54
N ALA A 48 6.51 -3.77 -8.25
CA ALA A 48 6.31 -4.82 -7.28
C ALA A 48 5.63 -5.99 -8.00
N HIS A 49 6.17 -7.20 -7.88
CA HIS A 49 5.67 -8.36 -8.64
C HIS A 49 4.20 -8.66 -8.30
N LEU A 50 3.89 -8.80 -7.01
CA LEU A 50 2.54 -8.78 -6.46
C LEU A 50 2.40 -7.57 -5.51
N GLY A 51 2.16 -6.39 -6.09
CA GLY A 51 2.06 -5.13 -5.36
C GLY A 51 0.75 -5.01 -4.56
N GLU A 52 0.85 -4.84 -3.24
CA GLU A 52 -0.31 -4.83 -2.34
C GLU A 52 -0.12 -3.96 -1.09
N GLY A 53 -1.18 -3.85 -0.29
CA GLY A 53 -1.19 -3.15 1.00
C GLY A 53 -0.79 -1.68 0.96
N PRO A 54 -1.31 -0.85 0.02
CA PRO A 54 -0.97 0.56 -0.06
C PRO A 54 -1.43 1.31 1.19
N HIS A 55 -0.53 2.10 1.77
CA HIS A 55 -0.77 2.96 2.92
C HIS A 55 -0.19 4.35 2.67
N TRP A 56 -1.06 5.36 2.61
CA TRP A 56 -0.63 6.76 2.50
C TRP A 56 -0.37 7.36 3.88
N ASN A 57 0.85 7.85 4.10
CA ASN A 57 1.19 8.63 5.27
C ASN A 57 1.14 10.12 4.93
N ILE A 58 0.19 10.82 5.54
CA ILE A 58 -0.06 12.25 5.28
C ILE A 58 1.11 13.13 5.75
N GLU A 59 1.71 12.83 6.90
CA GLU A 59 2.77 13.67 7.49
C GLU A 59 4.04 13.70 6.63
N THR A 60 4.41 12.56 6.05
CA THR A 60 5.62 12.39 5.24
C THR A 60 5.34 12.41 3.73
N GLN A 61 4.08 12.62 3.32
CA GLN A 61 3.61 12.55 1.93
C GLN A 61 4.19 11.32 1.20
N SER A 62 4.07 10.17 1.84
CA SER A 62 4.69 8.92 1.39
C SER A 62 3.65 7.82 1.21
N LEU A 63 3.71 7.12 0.08
CA LEU A 63 2.95 5.90 -0.16
C LEU A 63 3.82 4.70 0.18
N TYR A 64 3.43 3.93 1.19
CA TYR A 64 4.06 2.66 1.53
C TYR A 64 3.27 1.51 0.93
N TYR A 65 3.96 0.47 0.45
CA TYR A 65 3.35 -0.73 -0.09
C TYR A 65 4.34 -1.90 -0.07
N VAL A 66 3.92 -3.10 -0.44
CA VAL A 66 4.77 -4.30 -0.41
C VAL A 66 4.77 -5.02 -1.75
N SER A 67 5.76 -5.89 -1.97
CA SER A 67 5.71 -6.95 -2.97
C SER A 67 5.58 -8.29 -2.27
N LEU A 68 4.41 -8.91 -2.41
CA LEU A 68 3.95 -9.95 -1.50
C LEU A 68 4.86 -11.17 -1.40
N ASP A 69 5.32 -11.65 -2.55
CA ASP A 69 6.02 -12.92 -2.73
C ASP A 69 7.54 -12.78 -2.73
N SER A 70 8.02 -11.57 -2.46
CA SER A 70 9.43 -11.25 -2.52
C SER A 70 9.96 -10.68 -1.21
N GLY A 71 9.10 -10.43 -0.21
CA GLY A 71 9.49 -9.90 1.10
C GLY A 71 10.04 -8.48 1.06
N TRP A 72 9.74 -7.75 -0.01
CA TRP A 72 10.13 -6.35 -0.20
C TRP A 72 9.03 -5.42 0.32
N ILE A 73 9.48 -4.36 0.98
CA ILE A 73 8.68 -3.19 1.31
C ILE A 73 9.14 -2.02 0.44
N LEU A 74 8.21 -1.15 0.07
CA LEU A 74 8.44 -0.03 -0.82
C LEU A 74 7.83 1.25 -0.23
N ARG A 75 8.45 2.37 -0.55
CA ARG A 75 8.01 3.72 -0.20
C ARG A 75 8.19 4.61 -1.42
N TYR A 76 7.10 5.10 -1.99
CA TYR A 76 7.16 6.26 -2.88
C TYR A 76 7.14 7.54 -2.03
N ASP A 77 8.16 8.37 -2.20
CA ASP A 77 8.21 9.73 -1.67
C ASP A 77 7.68 10.71 -2.73
N TYR A 78 6.59 11.40 -2.42
CA TYR A 78 5.95 12.33 -3.35
C TYR A 78 6.78 13.59 -3.61
N HIS A 79 7.58 14.05 -2.64
CA HIS A 79 8.39 15.25 -2.79
C HIS A 79 9.64 15.00 -3.63
N GLU A 80 10.22 13.81 -3.49
CA GLU A 80 11.42 13.41 -4.22
C GLU A 80 11.11 12.72 -5.55
N ASP A 81 9.84 12.43 -5.82
CA ASP A 81 9.37 11.61 -6.95
C ASP A 81 10.21 10.33 -7.11
N THR A 82 10.40 9.62 -6.00
CA THR A 82 11.36 8.51 -5.91
C THR A 82 10.76 7.35 -5.13
N VAL A 83 10.94 6.13 -5.66
CA VAL A 83 10.62 4.89 -4.95
C VAL A 83 11.86 4.33 -4.28
N TYR A 84 11.80 4.25 -2.96
CA TYR A 84 12.73 3.49 -2.13
C TYR A 84 12.18 2.09 -1.89
N ARG A 85 13.07 1.10 -1.87
CA ARG A 85 12.71 -0.30 -1.62
C ARG A 85 13.69 -0.94 -0.66
N SER A 86 13.18 -1.80 0.20
CA SER A 86 13.96 -2.51 1.20
C SER A 86 13.57 -3.97 1.25
N LYS A 87 14.57 -4.86 1.26
CA LYS A 87 14.38 -6.28 1.54
C LYS A 87 14.43 -6.47 3.06
N VAL A 88 13.33 -6.92 3.65
CA VAL A 88 13.32 -7.23 5.09
C VAL A 88 14.13 -8.51 5.30
N GLU A 89 15.13 -8.43 6.18
CA GLU A 89 16.02 -9.55 6.47
C GLU A 89 15.23 -10.80 6.89
N ASN A 90 15.57 -11.94 6.29
CA ASN A 90 15.01 -13.26 6.58
C ASN A 90 13.48 -13.40 6.35
N LEU A 91 12.83 -12.48 5.63
CA LEU A 91 11.43 -12.62 5.23
C LEU A 91 11.28 -12.99 3.76
N GLN A 92 10.49 -14.03 3.49
CA GLN A 92 10.10 -14.42 2.14
C GLN A 92 8.84 -13.68 1.67
N PHE A 93 7.91 -13.39 2.60
CA PHE A 93 6.63 -12.78 2.30
C PHE A 93 6.40 -11.52 3.13
N THR A 94 5.72 -10.53 2.54
CA THR A 94 5.28 -9.30 3.20
C THR A 94 3.88 -8.94 2.72
N SER A 95 2.88 -8.83 3.58
CA SER A 95 1.47 -8.66 3.16
C SER A 95 0.92 -7.25 3.30
N PHE A 96 1.47 -6.46 4.21
CA PHE A 96 1.13 -5.04 4.39
C PHE A 96 2.29 -4.34 5.11
N ILE A 97 2.31 -3.01 5.06
CA ILE A 97 3.23 -2.16 5.82
C ILE A 97 2.48 -0.92 6.33
N VAL A 98 2.64 -0.59 7.61
CA VAL A 98 2.04 0.61 8.22
C VAL A 98 3.05 1.23 9.19
N PRO A 99 3.29 2.55 9.17
CA PRO A 99 4.15 3.22 10.16
C PRO A 99 3.55 3.11 11.57
N VAL A 100 4.41 2.98 12.57
CA VAL A 100 3.99 2.98 13.97
C VAL A 100 3.88 4.43 14.45
N GLU A 101 2.69 4.82 14.91
CA GLU A 101 2.43 6.17 15.42
C GLU A 101 3.41 6.55 16.54
N GLY A 102 3.98 7.76 16.44
CA GLY A 102 4.94 8.29 17.40
C GLY A 102 6.31 7.60 17.42
N GLN A 103 6.57 6.63 16.55
CA GLN A 103 7.84 5.90 16.50
C GLN A 103 8.49 6.02 15.12
N LYS A 104 9.48 6.90 15.06
CA LYS A 104 10.31 7.07 13.85
C LYS A 104 10.96 5.74 13.45
N ASP A 105 11.02 5.50 12.15
CA ASP A 105 11.68 4.35 11.51
C ASP A 105 11.09 2.98 11.90
N LYS A 106 9.91 2.96 12.55
CA LYS A 106 9.22 1.73 12.95
C LYS A 106 8.00 1.49 12.09
N PHE A 107 7.90 0.27 11.59
CA PHE A 107 6.77 -0.16 10.78
C PHE A 107 6.23 -1.49 11.28
N VAL A 108 4.91 -1.64 11.25
CA VAL A 108 4.24 -2.94 11.38
C VAL A 108 4.16 -3.57 10.00
N VAL A 109 4.61 -4.82 9.91
CA VAL A 109 4.59 -5.61 8.68
C VAL A 109 3.95 -6.97 8.94
N GLY A 110 3.02 -7.38 8.07
CA GLY A 110 2.52 -8.75 8.05
C GLY A 110 3.45 -9.67 7.26
N SER A 111 3.74 -10.87 7.77
CA SER A 111 4.57 -11.87 7.09
C SER A 111 4.16 -13.29 7.48
N SER A 112 3.76 -14.09 6.50
CA SER A 112 3.15 -15.41 6.72
C SER A 112 1.96 -15.29 7.68
N ARG A 113 2.01 -15.93 8.87
CA ARG A 113 0.97 -15.83 9.92
C ARG A 113 1.32 -14.84 11.04
N ARG A 114 2.39 -14.08 10.86
CA ARG A 114 2.96 -13.21 11.90
C ARG A 114 2.74 -11.75 11.58
N VAL A 115 2.49 -10.98 12.62
CA VAL A 115 2.60 -9.52 12.57
C VAL A 115 3.88 -9.13 13.30
N LEU A 116 4.72 -8.36 12.64
CA LEU A 116 6.08 -8.02 13.07
C LEU A 116 6.23 -6.50 13.19
N VAL A 117 7.12 -6.04 14.06
CA VAL A 117 7.68 -4.69 13.96
C VAL A 117 9.05 -4.79 13.32
N ILE A 118 9.31 -3.91 12.36
CA ILE A 118 10.61 -3.75 11.71
C ILE A 118 11.19 -2.36 11.98
N THR A 119 12.52 -2.24 11.85
CA THR A 119 13.20 -0.96 11.70
C THR A 119 13.59 -0.72 10.24
N TRP A 120 13.22 0.43 9.71
CA TRP A 120 13.65 0.92 8.40
C TRP A 120 13.69 2.44 8.38
N ASP A 121 14.74 3.04 7.84
CA ASP A 121 14.92 4.50 7.70
C ASP A 121 14.16 5.10 6.52
N GLY A 122 13.41 4.28 5.78
CA GLY A 122 12.65 4.69 4.60
C GLY A 122 13.47 4.81 3.32
N VAL A 123 14.78 4.51 3.34
CA VAL A 123 15.69 4.67 2.18
C VAL A 123 16.66 3.51 1.97
N SER A 124 17.12 2.86 3.05
CA SER A 124 18.09 1.76 3.01
C SER A 124 17.53 0.54 2.29
N SER A 125 18.37 -0.11 1.49
CA SER A 125 17.99 -1.29 0.70
C SER A 125 17.70 -2.56 1.53
N THR A 126 17.97 -2.51 2.84
CA THR A 126 17.71 -3.59 3.79
C THR A 126 17.08 -3.03 5.06
N SER A 127 16.23 -3.84 5.69
CA SER A 127 15.51 -3.51 6.94
C SER A 127 15.47 -4.72 7.85
N LYS A 128 15.28 -4.49 9.15
CA LYS A 128 15.46 -5.53 10.18
C LYS A 128 14.19 -5.79 10.93
N VAL A 129 13.93 -7.06 11.25
CA VAL A 129 12.86 -7.43 12.18
C VAL A 129 13.32 -7.11 13.61
N ASP A 130 12.54 -6.30 14.32
CA ASP A 130 12.79 -5.97 15.72
C ASP A 130 12.16 -7.00 16.66
N ARG A 131 10.88 -7.30 16.43
CA ARG A 131 10.10 -8.22 17.27
C ARG A 131 8.88 -8.74 16.53
N VAL A 132 8.41 -9.90 16.95
CA VAL A 132 7.07 -10.42 16.60
C VAL A 132 6.06 -9.82 17.56
N LEU A 133 4.98 -9.21 17.06
CA LEU A 133 3.86 -8.76 17.87
C LEU A 133 2.97 -9.94 18.25
N PHE A 134 2.60 -10.75 17.27
CA PHE A 134 1.85 -12.00 17.48
C PHE A 134 1.93 -12.91 16.24
N GLU A 135 1.56 -14.18 16.45
CA GLU A 135 1.38 -15.19 15.40
C GLU A 135 0.02 -15.87 15.58
N VAL A 136 -0.77 -15.95 14.51
CA VAL A 136 -2.05 -16.66 14.48
C VAL A 136 -1.86 -18.10 14.00
N GLN A 137 -2.78 -19.01 14.38
CA GLN A 137 -2.81 -20.39 13.86
C GLN A 137 -1.44 -21.08 13.97
N GLN A 138 -0.94 -21.23 15.20
CA GLN A 138 0.42 -21.74 15.46
C GLN A 138 0.54 -23.26 15.27
N ASP A 139 -0.58 -23.98 15.17
CA ASP A 139 -0.56 -25.42 14.91
C ASP A 139 0.03 -25.75 13.52
N GLU A 140 0.81 -26.82 13.44
CA GLU A 140 1.52 -27.23 12.21
C GLU A 140 0.59 -27.44 11.01
N GLN A 141 -0.66 -27.83 11.24
CA GLN A 141 -1.64 -28.01 10.17
C GLN A 141 -1.93 -26.72 9.38
N TYR A 142 -1.61 -25.55 9.94
CA TYR A 142 -1.79 -24.25 9.30
C TYR A 142 -0.49 -23.65 8.75
N ILE A 143 0.59 -24.45 8.65
CA ILE A 143 1.92 -23.95 8.26
C ILE A 143 1.92 -23.24 6.89
N VAL A 144 1.00 -23.61 6.00
CA VAL A 144 0.84 -23.05 4.65
C VAL A 144 -0.03 -21.79 4.60
N ASN A 145 -0.73 -21.46 5.69
CA ASN A 145 -1.54 -20.24 5.75
C ASN A 145 -0.63 -19.02 5.84
N ARG A 146 -1.06 -17.93 5.20
CA ARG A 146 -0.43 -16.61 5.31
C ARG A 146 -1.50 -15.53 5.13
N PHE A 147 -1.21 -14.32 5.61
CA PHE A 147 -2.02 -13.16 5.27
C PHE A 147 -2.10 -13.01 3.74
N ASN A 148 -3.31 -12.72 3.26
CA ASN A 148 -3.62 -12.54 1.84
C ASN A 148 -3.34 -13.81 0.98
N ASN A 149 -3.80 -14.96 1.47
CA ASN A 149 -3.80 -16.26 0.78
C ASN A 149 -5.22 -16.81 0.67
#